data_AF-A0A7S2BWN5-F1
#
_entry.id   AF-A0A7S2BWN5-F1
#
_cell.length_a   1.000
_cell.length_b   1.000
_cell.length_c   1.000
_cell.angle_alpha   90.00
_cell.angle_beta   90.00
_cell.angle_gamma   90.00
#
_symmetry.space_group_name_H-M   'P 1'
#
loop_
_entity.id
_entity.type
_entity.pdbx_description
1 polymer ?
#
loop_
_entity_poly.entity_id
_entity_poly.type
_entity_poly.pdbx_seq_one_letter_code
_entity_poly.pdbx_strand_id
1 'polypeptide(L)'
;AVTGSVPPGCGCGLAKAFNDTEPTLADGRSIPCEMNKFTDMMLFLSAGDPRFKHVVAVDRDFTLFSRAWCVSEIATASSAGMEQQLKLSSAEGLAKHEEEMR
;
A
#
# COMPACT_ATOMS: atom_id res chain seq x y z
N ALA A 1 19.08 -0.20 9.95
CA ALA A 1 18.93 -0.70 11.35
C ALA A 1 17.56 -0.28 11.85
N VAL A 2 16.75 -1.22 12.36
CA VAL A 2 15.51 -0.87 13.08
C VAL A 2 15.94 -0.31 14.43
N THR A 3 15.75 0.98 14.64
CA THR A 3 16.31 1.72 15.79
C THR A 3 15.68 1.34 17.13
N GLY A 4 14.56 0.61 17.13
CA GLY A 4 13.78 0.28 18.34
C GLY A 4 13.13 1.51 19.01
N SER A 5 13.44 2.72 18.52
CA SER A 5 12.83 3.95 18.99
C SER A 5 11.37 4.00 18.57
N VAL A 6 10.49 4.25 19.54
CA VAL A 6 9.08 4.55 19.25
C VAL A 6 9.03 5.78 18.35
N PRO A 7 8.43 5.69 17.14
CA PRO A 7 8.24 6.86 16.29
C PRO A 7 7.49 7.95 17.06
N PRO A 8 7.80 9.23 16.86
CA PRO A 8 7.04 10.30 17.50
C PRO A 8 5.56 10.11 17.17
N GLY A 9 4.73 10.03 18.21
CA GLY A 9 3.29 9.93 18.05
C GLY A 9 2.76 11.18 17.34
N CYS A 10 1.66 11.03 16.60
CA CYS A 10 0.96 12.19 16.07
C CYS A 10 0.54 13.12 17.23
N GLY A 11 0.89 14.40 17.15
CA GLY A 11 0.57 15.39 18.18
C GLY A 11 -0.89 15.85 18.20
N CYS A 12 -1.77 15.24 17.40
CA CYS A 12 -3.18 15.65 17.29
C CYS A 12 -4.02 15.34 18.54
N GLY A 13 -3.48 14.59 19.50
CA GLY A 13 -4.20 14.21 20.73
C GLY A 13 -5.32 13.17 20.53
N LEU A 14 -5.55 12.72 19.29
CA LEU A 14 -6.51 11.66 19.00
C LEU A 14 -5.90 10.28 19.28
N ALA A 15 -6.71 9.39 19.84
CA ALA A 15 -6.31 8.00 20.04
C ALA A 15 -6.02 7.35 18.68
N LYS A 16 -4.89 6.63 18.59
CA LYS A 16 -4.56 5.85 17.40
C LYS A 16 -5.51 4.66 17.28
N ALA A 17 -6.27 4.60 16.20
CA ALA A 17 -6.99 3.39 15.82
C ALA A 17 -6.00 2.39 15.21
N PHE A 18 -5.89 1.23 15.84
CA PHE A 18 -5.15 0.07 15.34
C PHE A 18 -6.08 -0.81 14.49
N ASN A 19 -5.49 -1.84 13.87
CA ASN A 19 -6.17 -2.71 12.91
C ASN A 19 -7.35 -3.51 13.49
N ASP A 20 -7.44 -3.58 14.81
CA ASP A 20 -8.43 -4.30 15.62
C ASP A 20 -9.21 -3.37 16.58
N THR A 21 -9.05 -2.04 16.46
CA THR A 21 -9.83 -1.08 17.26
C THR A 21 -11.31 -1.10 16.88
N GLU A 22 -12.19 -1.28 17.85
CA GLU A 22 -13.63 -1.24 17.65
C GLU A 22 -14.13 0.14 17.20
N PRO A 23 -15.18 0.23 16.37
CA PRO A 23 -15.97 -0.89 15.83
C PRO A 23 -15.25 -1.65 14.70
N THR A 24 -15.40 -2.97 14.65
CA THR A 24 -14.82 -3.84 13.59
C THR A 24 -15.87 -4.34 12.58
N LEU A 25 -15.44 -4.64 11.35
CA LEU A 25 -16.21 -5.36 10.34
C LEU A 25 -16.36 -6.84 10.73
N ALA A 26 -17.21 -7.59 10.02
CA ALA A 26 -17.40 -9.03 10.25
C ALA A 26 -16.12 -9.87 10.08
N ASP A 27 -15.13 -9.36 9.34
CA ASP A 27 -13.82 -9.97 9.15
C ASP A 27 -12.77 -9.53 10.21
N GLY A 28 -13.18 -8.75 11.21
CA GLY A 28 -12.33 -8.27 12.30
C GLY A 28 -11.52 -7.01 11.96
N ARG A 29 -11.62 -6.45 10.74
CA ARG A 29 -10.93 -5.21 10.40
C ARG A 29 -11.58 -4.01 11.10
N SER A 30 -10.76 -3.24 11.81
CA SER A 30 -11.12 -1.96 12.42
C SER A 30 -11.65 -0.98 11.38
N ILE A 31 -12.90 -0.54 11.59
CA ILE A 31 -13.55 0.54 10.85
C ILE A 31 -12.85 1.88 11.10
N PRO A 32 -12.29 2.22 12.27
CA PRO A 32 -11.58 3.50 12.41
C PRO A 32 -10.16 3.49 11.83
N CYS A 33 -9.51 2.33 11.67
CA CYS A 33 -8.15 2.26 11.11
C CYS A 33 -8.11 2.72 9.64
N GLU A 34 -7.37 3.80 9.35
CA GLU A 34 -7.19 4.31 7.99
C GLU A 34 -6.44 3.33 7.09
N MET A 35 -5.42 2.64 7.64
CA MET A 35 -4.59 1.70 6.87
C MET A 35 -5.40 0.53 6.30
N ASN A 36 -6.37 0.00 7.05
CA ASN A 36 -7.23 -1.08 6.58
C ASN A 36 -8.13 -0.68 5.40
N LYS A 37 -8.37 0.62 5.23
CA LYS A 37 -9.26 1.17 4.21
C LYS A 37 -8.55 1.47 2.90
N PHE A 38 -7.23 1.32 2.83
CA PHE A 38 -6.50 1.72 1.64
C PHE A 38 -7.00 0.96 0.40
N THR A 39 -7.11 -0.37 0.51
CA THR A 39 -7.69 -1.23 -0.52
C THR A 39 -9.15 -0.87 -0.82
N ASP A 40 -9.98 -0.71 0.21
CA ASP A 40 -11.40 -0.39 0.05
C ASP A 40 -11.59 0.95 -0.67
N MET A 41 -10.76 1.95 -0.34
CA MET A 41 -10.76 3.26 -0.98
C MET A 41 -10.32 3.21 -2.44
N MET A 42 -9.26 2.46 -2.74
CA MET A 42 -8.83 2.27 -4.13
C MET A 42 -9.94 1.65 -4.99
N LEU A 43 -10.58 0.59 -4.48
CA LEU A 43 -11.67 -0.08 -5.17
C LEU A 43 -12.88 0.84 -5.35
N PHE A 44 -13.26 1.57 -4.29
CA PHE A 44 -14.35 2.53 -4.33
C PHE A 44 -14.11 3.64 -5.36
N LEU A 45 -12.90 4.24 -5.37
CA LEU A 45 -12.54 5.30 -6.30
C LEU A 45 -12.51 4.80 -7.75
N SER A 46 -11.95 3.61 -7.99
CA SER A 46 -11.93 3.00 -9.32
C SER A 46 -13.33 2.65 -9.84
N ALA A 47 -14.24 2.25 -8.95
CA ALA A 47 -15.63 2.00 -9.34
C ALA A 47 -16.37 3.31 -9.69
N GLY A 48 -15.97 4.44 -9.08
CA GLY A 48 -16.59 5.74 -9.28
C GLY A 48 -16.08 6.54 -10.48
N ASP A 49 -14.79 6.43 -10.83
CA ASP A 49 -14.20 7.06 -12.02
C ASP A 49 -13.39 6.03 -12.84
N PRO A 50 -13.82 5.67 -14.07
CA PRO A 50 -13.09 4.73 -14.92
C PRO A 50 -11.72 5.26 -15.38
N ARG A 51 -11.44 6.56 -15.17
CA ARG A 51 -10.12 7.16 -15.45
C ARG A 51 -9.21 7.18 -14.23
N PHE A 52 -9.68 6.69 -13.09
CA PHE A 52 -8.82 6.52 -11.92
C PHE A 52 -7.72 5.49 -12.23
N LYS A 53 -6.48 5.81 -11.86
CA LYS A 53 -5.30 4.99 -12.20
C LYS A 53 -4.45 4.75 -10.97
N HIS A 54 -3.76 3.61 -10.97
CA HIS A 54 -2.83 3.24 -9.92
C HIS A 54 -1.39 3.49 -10.40
N VAL A 55 -0.71 4.47 -9.81
CA VAL A 55 0.71 4.73 -10.08
C VAL A 55 1.55 4.08 -8.99
N VAL A 56 2.45 3.16 -9.38
CA VAL A 56 3.35 2.45 -8.48
C VAL A 56 4.76 3.01 -8.67
N ALA A 57 5.24 3.79 -7.69
CA ALA A 57 6.59 4.33 -7.71
C ALA A 57 7.54 3.43 -6.90
N VAL A 58 8.53 2.85 -7.57
CA VAL A 58 9.46 1.89 -6.97
C VAL A 58 10.72 2.60 -6.49
N ASP A 59 11.18 2.26 -5.29
CA ASP A 59 12.45 2.72 -4.75
C ASP A 59 13.65 2.18 -5.55
N ARG A 60 14.82 2.80 -5.37
CA ARG A 60 16.04 2.44 -6.13
C ARG A 60 16.52 1.01 -5.85
N ASP A 61 16.19 0.50 -4.67
CA ASP A 61 16.60 -0.82 -4.18
C ASP A 61 15.48 -1.86 -4.36
N PHE A 62 14.38 -1.52 -5.04
CA PHE A 62 13.27 -2.42 -5.34
C PHE A 62 12.62 -3.07 -4.09
N THR A 63 12.85 -2.49 -2.91
CA THR A 63 12.34 -3.01 -1.63
C THR A 63 10.82 -2.92 -1.54
N LEU A 64 10.16 -2.09 -2.36
CA LEU A 64 8.71 -2.09 -2.49
C LEU A 64 8.15 -3.49 -2.75
N PHE A 65 8.80 -4.29 -3.60
CA PHE A 65 8.32 -5.61 -3.97
C PHE A 65 8.54 -6.68 -2.89
N SER A 66 9.40 -6.43 -1.89
CA SER A 66 9.55 -7.33 -0.75
C SER A 66 8.50 -7.11 0.35
N ARG A 67 7.70 -6.03 0.24
CA ARG A 67 6.66 -5.68 1.21
C ARG A 67 5.34 -6.33 0.79
N ALA A 68 4.97 -7.42 1.46
CA ALA A 68 3.77 -8.20 1.16
C ALA A 68 2.49 -7.35 1.02
N TRP A 69 2.30 -6.32 1.86
CA TRP A 69 1.16 -5.41 1.74
C TRP A 69 1.16 -4.62 0.44
N CYS A 70 2.30 -4.08 0.00
CA CYS A 70 2.41 -3.34 -1.25
C CYS A 70 2.13 -4.24 -2.46
N VAL A 71 2.63 -5.48 -2.45
CA VAL A 71 2.36 -6.45 -3.51
C VAL A 71 0.87 -6.83 -3.56
N SER A 72 0.25 -7.02 -2.39
CA SER A 72 -1.18 -7.29 -2.28
C SER A 72 -2.04 -6.15 -2.86
N GLU A 73 -1.66 -4.89 -2.60
CA GLU A 73 -2.34 -3.70 -3.14
C GLU A 73 -2.19 -3.59 -4.66
N ILE A 74 -1.00 -3.87 -5.20
CA ILE A 74 -0.75 -3.94 -6.64
C ILE A 74 -1.62 -5.02 -7.30
N ALA A 75 -1.65 -6.22 -6.72
CA ALA A 75 -2.46 -7.33 -7.23
C ALA A 75 -3.96 -7.03 -7.18
N THR A 76 -4.42 -6.38 -6.10
CA THR A 76 -5.83 -6.02 -5.93
C THR A 76 -6.27 -4.97 -6.97
N ALA A 77 -5.47 -3.94 -7.18
CA ALA A 77 -5.74 -2.93 -8.21
C ALA A 77 -5.78 -3.55 -9.62
N SER A 78 -4.83 -4.45 -9.92
CA SER A 78 -4.79 -5.18 -11.20
C SER A 78 -6.05 -6.01 -11.41
N SER A 79 -6.45 -6.79 -10.39
CA SER A 79 -7.65 -7.63 -10.40
C SER A 79 -8.94 -6.82 -10.57
N ALA A 80 -8.95 -5.58 -10.08
CA ALA A 80 -10.05 -4.64 -10.22
C ALA A 80 -10.08 -3.92 -11.59
N GLY A 81 -9.12 -4.19 -12.48
CA GLY A 81 -9.05 -3.57 -13.80
C GLY A 81 -8.54 -2.12 -13.78
N MET A 82 -7.92 -1.68 -12.69
CA MET A 82 -7.32 -0.34 -12.62
C MET A 82 -6.12 -0.28 -13.57
N GLU A 83 -6.03 0.76 -14.40
CA GLU A 83 -4.82 0.99 -15.21
C GLU A 83 -3.63 1.26 -14.28
N GLN A 84 -2.59 0.42 -14.38
CA GLN A 84 -1.40 0.53 -13.55
C GLN A 84 -0.23 1.14 -14.34
N GLN A 85 0.46 2.09 -13.71
CA GLN A 85 1.70 2.65 -14.26
C GLN A 85 2.84 2.48 -13.26
N LEU A 86 3.79 1.61 -13.60
CA LEU A 86 5.02 1.43 -12.85
C LEU A 86 6.01 2.54 -13.20
N LYS A 87 6.54 3.23 -12.18
CA LYS A 87 7.58 4.26 -12.33
C LYS A 87 8.83 3.79 -11.61
N LEU A 88 9.89 3.64 -12.38
CA LEU A 88 11.21 3.23 -11.91
C LEU A 88 12.15 4.43 -11.94
N SER A 89 13.10 4.47 -11.01
CA SER A 89 14.13 5.52 -10.98
C SER A 89 15.10 5.42 -12.16
N SER A 90 15.43 4.21 -12.61
CA SER A 90 16.22 3.95 -13.82
C SER A 90 15.97 2.55 -14.39
N ALA A 91 16.16 2.38 -15.70
CA ALA A 91 16.08 1.07 -16.35
C ALA A 91 17.25 0.15 -15.95
N GLU A 92 18.42 0.73 -15.68
CA GLU A 92 19.61 0.00 -15.20
C GLU A 92 19.37 -0.66 -13.83
N GLY A 93 18.63 0.02 -12.95
CA GLY A 93 18.24 -0.53 -11.65
C GLY A 93 17.40 -1.80 -11.80
N LEU A 94 16.51 -1.85 -12.80
CA LEU A 94 15.68 -3.03 -13.07
C LEU A 94 16.53 -4.22 -13.51
N ALA A 95 17.45 -4.03 -14.45
CA ALA A 95 18.30 -5.09 -14.96
C ALA A 95 19.17 -5.72 -13.86
N LYS A 96 19.63 -4.92 -12.90
CA LYS A 96 20.47 -5.39 -11.79
C LYS A 96 19.72 -6.29 -10.81
N HIS A 97 18.41 -6.09 -10.63
CA HIS A 97 17.60 -6.81 -9.63
C HIS A 97 16.65 -7.84 -10.28
N GLU A 98 16.77 -8.10 -11.59
CA GLU A 98 15.85 -8.98 -12.32
C GLU A 98 15.78 -10.39 -11.73
N GLU A 99 16.93 -10.99 -11.37
CA GLU A 99 16.95 -12.35 -10.82
C GLU A 99 16.32 -12.46 -9.43
N GLU A 100 16.41 -11.42 -8.61
CA GLU A 100 15.81 -11.39 -7.27
C GLU A 100 14.28 -11.24 -7.32
N MET A 101 13.73 -10.84 -8.48
CA MET A 101 12.31 -10.59 -8.70
C MET A 101 11.60 -11.65 -9.55
N ARG A 102 12.29 -12.74 -9.92
CA ARG A 102 11.69 -13.91 -10.61
C ARG A 102 11.24 -14.97 -9.61
#